data_AF-A0A323UU05-F1
#
_entry.id   AF-A0A323UU05-F1
#
_cell.length_a   1.000
_cell.length_b   1.000
_cell.length_c   1.000
_cell.angle_alpha   90.00
_cell.angle_beta   90.00
_cell.angle_gamma   90.00
#
_symmetry.space_group_name_H-M   'P 1'
#
loop_
_entity.id
_entity.type
_entity.pdbx_description
1 polymer ?
#
loop_
_entity_poly.entity_id
_entity_poly.type
_entity_poly.pdbx_seq_one_letter_code
_entity_poly.pdbx_strand_id
1 'polypeptide(L)'
;MAMLKRGMKGAAVKRLQKQLKARGFDPGLVDGDFGGGTEAALIAFQLSEGLVSDGIAGPRSLAALELAKPADIWPDVLPGVSVQAVSQMFPFTPIGNIIENLPPVTTALSEYGLTDKPMVLMAMATIRAETESFKPVAEGLSRYNTSPRGHPFDLYDNRRDLGNRGAPDGERFRGRGYIQLTGRFNYQRYSEQLGLGQGLIDNPELASDPLIAGRLLAAFLKDKEVQVKRALLEGDLRHARRLVNGGSHGLDRFSDAFRRGESVIPDMMT
;
A
#
# COMPACT_ATOMS: atom_id res chain seq x y z
N MET A 1 14.14 -16.41 -5.75
CA MET A 1 13.53 -17.33 -6.76
C MET A 1 14.04 -16.97 -8.15
N ALA A 2 14.25 -17.93 -9.05
CA ALA A 2 14.99 -17.69 -10.31
C ALA A 2 14.14 -17.04 -11.42
N MET A 3 14.60 -15.87 -11.88
CA MET A 3 14.07 -15.12 -13.02
C MET A 3 14.38 -15.84 -14.34
N LEU A 4 13.40 -15.91 -15.27
CA LEU A 4 13.60 -16.47 -16.61
C LEU A 4 13.75 -15.37 -17.64
N LYS A 5 14.74 -15.48 -18.53
CA LYS A 5 14.99 -14.50 -19.60
C LYS A 5 15.59 -15.17 -20.83
N ARG A 6 15.69 -14.42 -21.92
CA ARG A 6 16.28 -14.88 -23.18
C ARG A 6 17.65 -15.54 -22.99
N GLY A 7 17.85 -16.65 -23.69
CA GLY A 7 19.05 -17.49 -23.62
C GLY A 7 19.03 -18.55 -22.51
N MET A 8 18.06 -18.53 -21.60
CA MET A 8 17.87 -19.58 -20.61
C MET A 8 17.22 -20.81 -21.23
N LYS A 9 17.53 -22.00 -20.70
CA LYS A 9 16.96 -23.26 -21.16
C LYS A 9 16.48 -24.14 -20.01
N GLY A 10 15.61 -25.10 -20.30
CA GLY A 10 15.24 -26.19 -19.40
C GLY A 10 13.76 -26.23 -19.02
N ALA A 11 13.44 -27.05 -18.01
CA ALA A 11 12.06 -27.37 -17.64
C ALA A 11 11.24 -26.14 -17.21
N ALA A 12 11.87 -25.15 -16.57
CA ALA A 12 11.19 -23.92 -16.17
C ALA A 12 10.75 -23.07 -17.37
N VAL A 13 11.59 -22.96 -18.40
CA VAL A 13 11.25 -22.29 -19.67
C VAL A 13 10.14 -23.05 -20.39
N LYS A 14 10.22 -24.39 -20.41
CA LYS A 14 9.17 -25.22 -21.01
C LYS A 14 7.80 -25.03 -20.33
N ARG A 15 7.77 -24.84 -19.00
CA ARG A 15 6.55 -24.48 -18.27
C ARG A 15 6.05 -23.08 -18.63
N LEU A 16 6.94 -22.10 -18.71
CA LEU A 16 6.62 -20.73 -19.14
C LEU A 16 5.98 -20.73 -20.53
N GLN A 17 6.61 -21.38 -21.51
CA GLN A 17 6.10 -21.50 -22.88
C GLN A 17 4.72 -22.17 -22.91
N LYS A 18 4.50 -23.26 -22.15
CA LYS A 18 3.18 -23.90 -22.05
C LYS A 18 2.11 -22.93 -21.55
N GLN A 19 2.40 -22.15 -20.50
CA GLN A 19 1.43 -21.22 -19.94
C GLN A 19 1.18 -20.02 -20.84
N LEU A 20 2.20 -19.43 -21.46
CA LEU A 20 2.00 -18.38 -22.45
C LEU A 20 1.07 -18.86 -23.57
N LYS A 21 1.35 -20.06 -24.11
CA LYS A 21 0.53 -20.67 -25.16
C LYS A 21 -0.90 -20.94 -24.70
N ALA A 22 -1.09 -21.45 -23.48
CA ALA A 22 -2.41 -21.69 -22.89
C ALA A 22 -3.20 -20.40 -22.67
N ARG A 23 -2.52 -19.28 -22.42
CA ARG A 23 -3.12 -17.94 -22.29
C ARG A 23 -3.28 -17.21 -23.63
N GLY A 24 -2.99 -17.87 -24.75
CA GLY A 24 -3.19 -17.32 -26.10
C GLY A 24 -2.01 -16.54 -26.68
N PHE A 25 -0.86 -16.51 -25.99
CA PHE A 25 0.36 -15.86 -26.46
C PHE A 25 1.30 -16.92 -27.03
N ASP A 26 1.52 -16.94 -28.35
CA ASP A 26 2.30 -18.00 -29.00
C ASP A 26 3.82 -17.81 -28.80
N PRO A 27 4.50 -18.64 -27.97
CA PRO A 27 5.94 -18.54 -27.75
C PRO A 27 6.75 -19.25 -28.85
N GLY A 28 6.09 -19.84 -29.84
CA GLY A 28 6.66 -20.77 -30.81
C GLY A 28 6.69 -22.20 -30.28
N LEU A 29 7.81 -22.89 -30.51
CA LEU A 29 8.00 -24.26 -30.03
C LEU A 29 8.12 -24.28 -28.50
N VAL A 30 7.46 -25.26 -27.87
CA VAL A 30 7.62 -25.51 -26.43
C VAL A 30 8.79 -26.47 -26.21
N ASP A 31 9.97 -26.05 -26.63
CA ASP A 31 11.22 -26.82 -26.60
C ASP A 31 11.99 -26.65 -25.28
N GLY A 32 11.65 -25.63 -24.49
CA GLY A 32 12.38 -25.23 -23.30
C GLY A 32 13.58 -24.35 -23.57
N ASP A 33 13.69 -23.72 -24.76
CA ASP A 33 14.67 -22.69 -25.08
C ASP A 33 14.01 -21.30 -25.09
N PHE A 34 14.49 -20.39 -24.24
CA PHE A 34 13.94 -19.05 -24.16
C PHE A 34 14.52 -18.21 -25.30
N GLY A 35 13.99 -18.42 -26.51
CA GLY A 35 14.33 -17.68 -27.73
C GLY A 35 13.49 -16.41 -27.92
N GLY A 36 13.69 -15.74 -29.07
CA GLY A 36 12.99 -14.50 -29.40
C GLY A 36 11.47 -14.65 -29.49
N GLY A 37 10.95 -15.81 -29.90
CA GLY A 37 9.50 -16.09 -29.89
C GLY A 37 8.91 -16.13 -28.48
N THR A 38 9.61 -16.75 -27.53
CA THR A 38 9.18 -16.79 -26.12
C THR A 38 9.25 -15.41 -25.47
N GLU A 39 10.29 -14.62 -25.78
CA GLU A 39 10.41 -13.22 -25.34
C GLU A 39 9.27 -12.35 -25.86
N ALA A 40 8.99 -12.40 -27.17
CA ALA A 40 7.91 -11.64 -27.78
C ALA A 40 6.53 -12.01 -27.22
N ALA A 41 6.26 -13.31 -27.04
CA ALA A 41 5.03 -13.79 -26.42
C ALA A 41 4.89 -13.32 -24.97
N LEU A 42 5.99 -13.33 -24.22
CA LEU A 42 6.00 -12.85 -22.85
C LEU A 42 5.77 -11.33 -22.77
N ILE A 43 6.39 -10.54 -23.64
CA ILE A 43 6.15 -9.08 -23.72
C ILE A 43 4.68 -8.80 -24.01
N ALA A 44 4.09 -9.52 -24.98
CA ALA A 44 2.69 -9.38 -25.32
C ALA A 44 1.76 -9.74 -24.15
N PHE A 45 2.07 -10.81 -23.41
CA PHE A 45 1.37 -11.18 -22.18
C PHE A 45 1.54 -10.12 -21.09
N GLN A 46 2.76 -9.64 -20.85
CA GLN A 46 3.00 -8.60 -19.86
C GLN A 46 2.23 -7.32 -20.19
N LEU A 47 2.14 -6.94 -21.47
CA LEU A 47 1.33 -5.82 -21.94
C LEU A 47 -0.17 -6.07 -21.68
N SER A 48 -0.70 -7.27 -21.96
CA SER A 48 -2.12 -7.57 -21.74
C SER A 48 -2.51 -7.55 -20.26
N GLU A 49 -1.59 -7.95 -19.37
CA GLU A 49 -1.79 -7.98 -17.92
C GLU A 49 -1.44 -6.64 -17.24
N GLY A 50 -1.03 -5.62 -18.00
CA GLY A 50 -0.60 -4.34 -17.44
C GLY A 50 0.67 -4.40 -16.59
N LEU A 51 1.51 -5.42 -16.80
CA LEU A 51 2.81 -5.61 -16.17
C LEU A 51 3.90 -4.79 -16.90
N VAL A 52 5.11 -4.77 -16.34
CA VAL A 52 6.30 -4.24 -17.04
C VAL A 52 6.61 -5.21 -18.20
N SER A 53 6.62 -4.70 -19.42
CA SER A 53 6.78 -5.51 -20.65
C SER A 53 8.24 -5.58 -21.10
N ASP A 54 9.10 -6.10 -20.23
CA ASP A 54 10.55 -6.19 -20.40
C ASP A 54 11.01 -7.53 -21.02
N GLY A 55 10.10 -8.47 -21.28
CA GLY A 55 10.43 -9.79 -21.80
C GLY A 55 11.13 -10.70 -20.80
N ILE A 56 11.06 -10.35 -19.51
CA ILE A 56 11.65 -11.09 -18.42
C ILE A 56 10.54 -11.72 -17.56
N ALA A 57 10.59 -13.04 -17.42
CA ALA A 57 9.67 -13.77 -16.56
C ALA A 57 10.18 -13.72 -15.12
N GLY A 58 10.01 -12.55 -14.51
CA GLY A 58 10.19 -12.31 -13.08
C GLY A 58 8.98 -12.81 -12.25
N PRO A 59 9.04 -12.70 -10.92
CA PRO A 59 8.04 -13.28 -10.04
C PRO A 59 6.59 -12.82 -10.31
N ARG A 60 6.39 -11.56 -10.74
CA ARG A 60 5.07 -11.04 -11.12
C ARG A 60 4.54 -11.70 -12.41
N SER A 61 5.36 -11.81 -13.44
CA SER A 61 5.00 -12.50 -14.69
C SER A 61 4.72 -13.98 -14.44
N LEU A 62 5.55 -14.63 -13.61
CA LEU A 62 5.37 -16.03 -13.23
C LEU A 62 4.09 -16.25 -12.44
N ALA A 63 3.76 -15.37 -11.49
CA ALA A 63 2.51 -15.50 -10.74
C ALA A 63 1.26 -15.21 -11.58
N ALA A 64 1.30 -14.22 -12.48
CA ALA A 64 0.21 -13.97 -13.41
C ALA A 64 -0.04 -15.19 -14.33
N LEU A 65 1.00 -15.98 -14.60
CA LEU A 65 0.93 -17.27 -15.32
C LEU A 65 0.66 -18.48 -14.42
N GLU A 66 0.42 -18.27 -13.12
CA GLU A 66 0.21 -19.32 -12.10
C GLU A 66 1.40 -20.28 -11.96
N LEU A 67 2.60 -19.80 -12.27
CA LEU A 67 3.88 -20.52 -12.17
C LEU A 67 4.67 -20.18 -10.89
N ALA A 68 4.19 -19.24 -10.08
CA ALA A 68 4.75 -18.88 -8.78
C ALA A 68 3.61 -18.59 -7.79
N LYS A 69 3.79 -18.96 -6.52
CA LYS A 69 2.84 -18.61 -5.46
C LYS A 69 3.00 -17.14 -5.07
N PRO A 70 1.96 -16.48 -4.52
CA PRO A 70 2.08 -15.11 -4.03
C PRO A 70 3.25 -14.88 -3.06
N ALA A 71 3.51 -15.84 -2.15
CA ALA A 71 4.65 -15.83 -1.23
C ALA A 71 6.03 -15.96 -1.92
N ASP A 72 6.06 -16.46 -3.16
CA ASP A 72 7.27 -16.55 -3.98
C ASP A 72 7.56 -15.22 -4.72
N ILE A 73 6.55 -14.35 -4.88
CA ILE A 73 6.67 -13.01 -5.46
C ILE A 73 7.20 -12.04 -4.40
N TRP A 74 6.65 -12.17 -3.20
CA TRP A 74 6.99 -11.33 -2.07
C TRP A 74 6.95 -12.16 -0.78
N PRO A 75 8.10 -12.34 -0.11
CA PRO A 75 8.10 -13.01 1.17
C PRO A 75 7.32 -12.17 2.19
N ASP A 76 6.62 -12.84 3.10
CA ASP A 76 6.03 -12.21 4.26
C ASP A 76 7.16 -11.70 5.17
N VAL A 77 7.20 -10.39 5.38
CA VAL A 77 8.19 -9.75 6.25
C VAL A 77 7.61 -9.30 7.59
N LEU A 78 6.31 -9.46 7.83
CA LEU A 78 5.68 -9.08 9.10
C LEU A 78 6.34 -9.72 10.33
N PRO A 79 6.81 -10.98 10.30
CA PRO A 79 7.57 -11.54 11.41
C PRO A 79 8.85 -10.75 11.76
N GLY A 80 9.43 -10.05 10.79
CA GLY A 80 10.59 -9.17 10.97
C GLY A 80 10.26 -7.74 11.42
N VAL A 81 8.97 -7.35 11.43
CA VAL A 81 8.51 -6.02 11.84
C VAL A 81 8.40 -5.96 13.37
N SER A 82 9.55 -5.81 14.02
CA SER A 82 9.63 -5.68 15.48
C SER A 82 9.50 -4.22 15.96
N VAL A 83 9.16 -4.03 17.23
CA VAL A 83 9.20 -2.70 17.89
C VAL A 83 10.57 -2.04 17.74
N GLN A 84 11.66 -2.80 17.79
CA GLN A 84 13.02 -2.31 17.63
C GLN A 84 13.32 -1.86 16.19
N ALA A 85 12.82 -2.58 15.19
CA ALA A 85 12.96 -2.17 13.80
C ALA A 85 12.18 -0.88 13.54
N VAL A 86 10.92 -0.83 14.01
CA VAL A 86 10.07 0.36 13.86
C VAL A 86 10.65 1.55 14.62
N SER A 87 11.20 1.40 15.83
CA SER A 87 11.81 2.53 16.54
C SER A 87 13.01 3.13 15.80
N GLN A 88 13.74 2.33 15.01
CA GLN A 88 14.82 2.84 14.15
C GLN A 88 14.30 3.61 12.94
N MET A 89 13.11 3.25 12.43
CA MET A 89 12.40 4.00 11.40
C MET A 89 11.77 5.30 11.95
N PHE A 90 11.51 5.35 13.27
CA PHE A 90 10.82 6.40 14.01
C PHE A 90 11.67 6.94 15.17
N PRO A 91 12.81 7.61 14.87
CA PRO A 91 13.85 7.90 15.86
C PRO A 91 13.42 8.86 16.99
N PHE A 92 12.33 9.62 16.80
CA PHE A 92 11.84 10.59 17.78
C PHE A 92 10.53 10.15 18.45
N THR A 93 10.03 8.97 18.11
CA THR A 93 8.74 8.48 18.58
C THR A 93 8.91 7.76 19.91
N PRO A 94 8.08 8.05 20.92
CA PRO A 94 8.09 7.30 22.16
C PRO A 94 7.84 5.82 21.91
N ILE A 95 8.74 4.95 22.39
CA ILE A 95 8.67 3.50 22.15
C ILE A 95 7.35 2.88 22.64
N GLY A 96 6.77 3.43 23.72
CA GLY A 96 5.47 2.99 24.24
C GLY A 96 4.33 3.15 23.21
N ASN A 97 4.38 4.19 22.38
CA ASN A 97 3.38 4.37 21.32
C ASN A 97 3.51 3.27 20.26
N ILE A 98 4.75 2.91 19.91
CA ILE A 98 5.04 1.83 18.95
C ILE A 98 4.55 0.50 19.51
N ILE A 99 4.84 0.20 20.78
CA ILE A 99 4.39 -1.03 21.46
C ILE A 99 2.86 -1.16 21.42
N GLU A 100 2.16 -0.07 21.73
CA GLU A 100 0.69 -0.04 21.78
C GLU A 100 0.04 -0.16 20.39
N ASN A 101 0.62 0.48 19.37
CA ASN A 101 -0.06 0.71 18.09
C ASN A 101 0.46 -0.16 16.94
N LEU A 102 1.64 -0.77 17.06
CA LEU A 102 2.17 -1.65 16.02
C LEU A 102 1.33 -2.92 15.82
N PRO A 103 0.86 -3.62 16.86
CA PRO A 103 0.08 -4.86 16.66
C PRO A 103 -1.24 -4.65 15.87
N PRO A 104 -2.06 -3.62 16.15
CA PRO A 104 -3.20 -3.27 15.30
C PRO A 104 -2.84 -3.05 13.82
N VAL A 105 -1.73 -2.35 13.55
CA VAL A 105 -1.26 -2.07 12.18
C VAL A 105 -0.83 -3.35 11.48
N THR A 106 0.04 -4.17 12.10
CA THR A 106 0.54 -5.41 11.47
C THR A 106 -0.57 -6.44 11.29
N THR A 107 -1.53 -6.51 12.21
CA THR A 107 -2.71 -7.38 12.08
C THR A 107 -3.53 -6.98 10.86
N ALA A 108 -3.83 -5.68 10.70
CA ALA A 108 -4.56 -5.19 9.54
C ALA A 108 -3.79 -5.41 8.22
N LEU A 109 -2.46 -5.19 8.18
CA LEU A 109 -1.66 -5.49 6.99
C LEU A 109 -1.74 -6.98 6.62
N SER A 110 -1.71 -7.86 7.62
CA SER A 110 -1.89 -9.31 7.41
C SER A 110 -3.28 -9.64 6.86
N GLU A 111 -4.35 -9.08 7.45
CA GLU A 111 -5.73 -9.30 6.99
C GLU A 111 -5.94 -8.94 5.52
N TYR A 112 -5.28 -7.87 5.05
CA TYR A 112 -5.38 -7.39 3.67
C TYR A 112 -4.32 -8.00 2.72
N GLY A 113 -3.48 -8.92 3.22
CA GLY A 113 -2.41 -9.55 2.44
C GLY A 113 -1.32 -8.57 1.98
N LEU A 114 -1.08 -7.50 2.74
CA LEU A 114 -0.07 -6.46 2.48
C LEU A 114 1.21 -6.74 3.29
N THR A 115 1.65 -7.99 3.27
CA THR A 115 2.72 -8.51 4.12
C THR A 115 4.10 -8.43 3.47
N ASP A 116 4.16 -8.03 2.20
CA ASP A 116 5.40 -7.84 1.48
C ASP A 116 6.16 -6.58 1.91
N LYS A 117 7.49 -6.63 1.81
CA LYS A 117 8.37 -5.53 2.24
C LYS A 117 7.98 -4.18 1.63
N PRO A 118 7.74 -4.02 0.31
CA PRO A 118 7.29 -2.75 -0.24
C PRO A 118 6.05 -2.18 0.44
N MET A 119 5.02 -3.01 0.68
CA MET A 119 3.78 -2.55 1.28
C MET A 119 3.89 -2.31 2.79
N VAL A 120 4.69 -3.12 3.51
CA VAL A 120 5.01 -2.88 4.92
C VAL A 120 5.77 -1.56 5.08
N LEU A 121 6.77 -1.32 4.25
CA LEU A 121 7.52 -0.06 4.25
C LEU A 121 6.64 1.12 3.87
N MET A 122 5.75 0.95 2.89
CA MET A 122 4.78 1.97 2.50
C MET A 122 3.87 2.34 3.68
N ALA A 123 3.37 1.35 4.43
CA ALA A 123 2.51 1.56 5.59
C ALA A 123 3.24 2.33 6.69
N MET A 124 4.41 1.85 7.11
CA MET A 124 5.20 2.50 8.17
C MET A 124 5.64 3.92 7.77
N ALA A 125 6.09 4.10 6.53
CA ALA A 125 6.49 5.42 6.04
C ALA A 125 5.30 6.39 5.94
N THR A 126 4.11 5.90 5.56
CA THR A 126 2.88 6.69 5.57
C THR A 126 2.54 7.13 6.99
N ILE A 127 2.54 6.19 7.95
CA ILE A 127 2.30 6.51 9.36
C ILE A 127 3.30 7.58 9.84
N ARG A 128 4.59 7.44 9.56
CA ARG A 128 5.58 8.45 10.00
C ARG A 128 5.31 9.83 9.45
N ALA A 129 4.94 9.90 8.19
CA ALA A 129 4.75 11.17 7.53
C ALA A 129 3.46 11.89 7.97
N GLU A 130 2.40 11.14 8.30
CA GLU A 130 1.15 11.69 8.84
C GLU A 130 1.21 11.92 10.35
N THR A 131 1.64 10.89 11.09
CA THR A 131 1.61 10.83 12.55
C THR A 131 2.95 10.31 13.08
N GLU A 132 3.96 11.19 13.14
CA GLU A 132 5.28 10.87 13.73
C GLU A 132 5.14 10.25 15.14
N SER A 133 4.07 10.54 15.88
CA SER A 133 3.79 9.93 17.17
C SER A 133 3.48 8.42 17.12
N PHE A 134 3.28 7.84 15.94
CA PHE A 134 2.80 6.47 15.71
C PHE A 134 1.47 6.17 16.42
N LYS A 135 0.64 7.22 16.59
CA LYS A 135 -0.73 7.11 17.07
C LYS A 135 -1.71 7.49 15.96
N PRO A 136 -2.90 6.88 15.92
CA PRO A 136 -3.99 7.43 15.15
C PRO A 136 -4.43 8.75 15.82
N VAL A 137 -4.44 9.84 15.08
CA VAL A 137 -4.79 11.17 15.62
C VAL A 137 -5.89 11.81 14.79
N ALA A 138 -6.70 12.63 15.46
CA ALA A 138 -7.63 13.53 14.79
C ALA A 138 -6.93 14.84 14.41
N GLU A 139 -7.31 15.40 13.27
CA GLU A 139 -6.91 16.73 12.85
C GLU A 139 -7.34 17.76 13.91
N GLY A 140 -6.43 18.69 14.23
CA GLY A 140 -6.71 19.82 15.12
C GLY A 140 -7.21 21.05 14.35
N LEU A 141 -7.69 22.05 15.08
CA LEU A 141 -8.09 23.32 14.49
C LEU A 141 -6.90 24.04 13.84
N SER A 142 -7.13 24.60 12.67
CA SER A 142 -6.14 25.39 11.94
C SER A 142 -6.83 26.44 11.08
N ARG A 143 -6.06 27.44 10.61
CA ARG A 143 -6.55 28.42 9.63
C ARG A 143 -6.94 27.83 8.28
N TYR A 144 -6.57 26.57 8.01
CA TYR A 144 -6.86 25.90 6.74
C TYR A 144 -8.16 25.10 6.78
N ASN A 145 -8.65 24.79 7.98
CA ASN A 145 -9.91 24.06 8.18
C ASN A 145 -10.97 24.90 8.89
N THR A 146 -10.60 25.99 9.56
CA THR A 146 -11.51 26.84 10.34
C THR A 146 -11.32 28.32 9.99
N SER A 147 -12.41 29.02 9.68
CA SER A 147 -12.43 30.46 9.44
C SER A 147 -12.14 31.25 10.73
N PRO A 148 -11.55 32.46 10.66
CA PRO A 148 -11.21 33.25 11.86
C PRO A 148 -12.37 33.57 12.82
N ARG A 149 -13.62 33.55 12.33
CA ARG A 149 -14.84 33.78 13.12
C ARG A 149 -15.89 32.69 12.90
N GLY A 150 -15.48 31.57 12.30
CA GLY A 150 -16.34 30.43 12.03
C GLY A 150 -16.44 29.51 13.24
N HIS A 151 -17.28 28.49 13.13
CA HIS A 151 -17.24 27.37 14.07
C HIS A 151 -16.15 26.37 13.66
N PRO A 152 -15.72 25.46 14.55
CA PRO A 152 -14.78 24.40 14.24
C PRO A 152 -15.05 23.73 12.88
N PHE A 153 -14.03 23.67 12.03
CA PHE A 153 -14.05 22.99 10.74
C PHE A 153 -15.08 23.50 9.71
N ASP A 154 -15.61 24.72 9.86
CA ASP A 154 -16.62 25.31 8.98
C ASP A 154 -16.21 25.36 7.49
N LEU A 155 -14.91 25.47 7.20
CA LEU A 155 -14.39 25.46 5.83
C LEU A 155 -14.61 24.11 5.12
N TYR A 156 -14.90 23.04 5.85
CA TYR A 156 -15.19 21.72 5.31
C TYR A 156 -16.67 21.43 5.11
N ASP A 157 -17.58 22.11 5.81
CA ASP A 157 -19.00 21.75 5.86
C ASP A 157 -19.65 21.60 4.49
N ASN A 158 -19.31 22.47 3.55
CA ASN A 158 -19.94 22.52 2.23
C ASN A 158 -19.03 21.98 1.11
N ARG A 159 -17.93 21.30 1.47
CA ARG A 159 -17.00 20.69 0.50
C ARG A 159 -17.65 19.49 -0.19
N ARG A 160 -18.23 19.75 -1.37
CA ARG A 160 -18.91 18.73 -2.19
C ARG A 160 -17.98 17.63 -2.67
N ASP A 161 -16.71 17.95 -2.90
CA ASP A 161 -15.67 16.97 -3.26
C ASP A 161 -15.38 15.98 -2.12
N LEU A 162 -15.64 16.37 -0.86
CA LEU A 162 -15.58 15.51 0.33
C LEU A 162 -16.93 14.84 0.64
N GLY A 163 -17.99 15.20 -0.10
CA GLY A 163 -19.35 14.73 0.11
C GLY A 163 -20.07 15.34 1.30
N ASN A 164 -19.51 16.39 1.89
CA ASN A 164 -20.09 17.08 3.03
C ASN A 164 -21.33 17.87 2.59
N ARG A 165 -22.34 17.93 3.46
CA ARG A 165 -23.70 18.39 3.14
C ARG A 165 -24.12 19.65 3.91
N GLY A 166 -23.18 20.33 4.54
CA GLY A 166 -23.39 21.44 5.45
C GLY A 166 -23.02 21.08 6.89
N ALA A 167 -23.11 22.06 7.79
CA ALA A 167 -22.81 21.87 9.20
C ALA A 167 -23.68 20.74 9.81
N PRO A 168 -23.11 19.87 10.67
CA PRO A 168 -21.76 19.91 11.22
C PRO A 168 -20.77 18.96 10.51
N ASP A 169 -20.92 18.71 9.20
CA ASP A 169 -20.13 17.69 8.49
C ASP A 169 -18.63 17.96 8.52
N GLY A 170 -18.20 19.21 8.52
CA GLY A 170 -16.80 19.57 8.57
C GLY A 170 -16.11 19.02 9.82
N GLU A 171 -16.70 19.26 10.99
CA GLU A 171 -16.16 18.75 12.25
C GLU A 171 -16.40 17.25 12.41
N ARG A 172 -17.59 16.77 12.00
CA ARG A 172 -17.99 15.37 12.12
C ARG A 172 -17.06 14.46 11.31
N PHE A 173 -16.72 14.85 10.08
CA PHE A 173 -15.87 14.08 9.16
C PHE A 173 -14.50 14.72 8.91
N ARG A 174 -13.93 15.41 9.91
CA ARG A 174 -12.53 15.87 9.90
C ARG A 174 -11.53 14.72 9.81
N GLY A 175 -10.28 15.02 9.43
CA GLY A 175 -9.21 14.04 9.30
C GLY A 175 -8.98 13.20 10.55
N ARG A 176 -8.95 11.87 10.42
CA ARG A 176 -8.62 10.94 11.53
C ARG A 176 -7.75 9.75 11.10
N GLY A 177 -7.14 9.11 12.08
CA GLY A 177 -6.36 7.89 11.91
C GLY A 177 -4.99 8.12 11.26
N TYR A 178 -4.34 7.03 10.86
CA TYR A 178 -2.99 7.06 10.27
C TYR A 178 -2.91 7.69 8.88
N ILE A 179 -4.04 7.82 8.18
CA ILE A 179 -4.11 8.32 6.80
C ILE A 179 -4.89 9.64 6.69
N GLN A 180 -5.28 10.25 7.82
CA GLN A 180 -6.12 11.45 7.85
C GLN A 180 -7.39 11.31 6.98
N LEU A 181 -8.17 10.23 7.22
CA LEU A 181 -9.45 9.98 6.53
C LEU A 181 -10.37 11.19 6.71
N THR A 182 -10.76 11.85 5.63
CA THR A 182 -11.49 13.13 5.68
C THR A 182 -12.67 13.12 4.72
N GLY A 183 -13.81 13.67 5.15
CA GLY A 183 -15.00 13.87 4.33
C GLY A 183 -16.01 12.73 4.40
N ARG A 184 -17.31 13.08 4.42
CA ARG A 184 -18.43 12.13 4.53
C ARG A 184 -18.35 10.97 3.53
N PHE A 185 -17.98 11.24 2.27
CA PHE A 185 -17.88 10.18 1.26
C PHE A 185 -16.86 9.11 1.62
N ASN A 186 -15.70 9.50 2.13
CA ASN A 186 -14.65 8.57 2.52
C ASN A 186 -15.05 7.79 3.78
N TYR A 187 -15.63 8.46 4.77
CA TYR A 187 -16.18 7.80 5.95
C TYR A 187 -17.24 6.76 5.58
N GLN A 188 -18.16 7.08 4.67
CA GLN A 188 -19.17 6.13 4.20
C GLN A 188 -18.55 4.93 3.48
N ARG A 189 -17.72 5.21 2.46
CA ARG A 189 -17.08 4.18 1.64
C ARG A 189 -16.30 3.18 2.50
N TYR A 190 -15.45 3.67 3.39
CA TYR A 190 -14.62 2.79 4.20
C TYR A 190 -15.40 2.13 5.33
N SER A 191 -16.50 2.73 5.82
CA SER A 191 -17.40 2.04 6.76
C SER A 191 -17.97 0.77 6.13
N GLU A 192 -18.45 0.87 4.88
CA GLU A 192 -18.98 -0.27 4.13
C GLU A 192 -17.87 -1.29 3.82
N GLN A 193 -16.70 -0.83 3.34
CA GLN A 193 -15.57 -1.71 3.00
C GLN A 193 -15.01 -2.48 4.20
N LEU A 194 -15.04 -1.89 5.41
CA LEU A 194 -14.61 -2.56 6.64
C LEU A 194 -15.68 -3.46 7.26
N GLY A 195 -16.89 -3.50 6.68
CA GLY A 195 -18.03 -4.27 7.19
C GLY A 195 -18.69 -3.65 8.43
N LEU A 196 -18.53 -2.33 8.63
CA LEU A 196 -19.08 -1.60 9.78
C LEU A 196 -20.49 -1.04 9.52
N GLY A 197 -21.04 -1.22 8.31
CA GLY A 197 -22.33 -0.62 7.93
C GLY A 197 -22.27 0.91 8.04
N GLN A 198 -23.12 1.51 8.87
CA GLN A 198 -23.09 2.96 9.15
C GLN A 198 -22.15 3.35 10.31
N GLY A 199 -21.36 2.42 10.86
CA GLY A 199 -20.56 2.64 12.06
C GLY A 199 -19.68 3.89 12.04
N LEU A 200 -18.94 4.17 10.94
CA LEU A 200 -18.12 5.39 10.86
C LEU A 200 -18.94 6.66 10.56
N ILE A 201 -20.17 6.53 10.06
CA ILE A 201 -21.08 7.65 9.87
C ILE A 201 -21.71 8.05 11.21
N ASP A 202 -22.16 7.05 11.97
CA ASP A 202 -22.82 7.24 13.27
C ASP A 202 -21.81 7.61 14.36
N ASN A 203 -20.62 7.01 14.33
CA ASN A 203 -19.53 7.29 15.27
C ASN A 203 -18.17 7.50 14.55
N PRO A 204 -17.93 8.69 13.97
CA PRO A 204 -16.69 9.00 13.24
C PRO A 204 -15.40 8.89 14.06
N GLU A 205 -15.48 8.98 15.40
CA GLU A 205 -14.30 8.83 16.27
C GLU A 205 -13.71 7.42 16.24
N LEU A 206 -14.48 6.42 15.79
CA LEU A 206 -13.95 5.08 15.51
C LEU A 206 -12.78 5.11 14.53
N ALA A 207 -12.68 6.09 13.62
CA ALA A 207 -11.53 6.21 12.73
C ALA A 207 -10.21 6.54 13.46
N SER A 208 -10.26 6.93 14.73
CA SER A 208 -9.10 7.12 15.60
C SER A 208 -8.83 5.92 16.54
N ASP A 209 -9.69 4.90 16.56
CA ASP A 209 -9.41 3.67 17.31
C ASP A 209 -8.24 2.91 16.64
N PRO A 210 -7.23 2.42 17.36
CA PRO A 210 -6.08 1.77 16.74
C PRO A 210 -6.40 0.58 15.83
N LEU A 211 -7.38 -0.26 16.16
CA LEU A 211 -7.77 -1.41 15.35
C LEU A 211 -8.44 -0.96 14.05
N ILE A 212 -9.39 -0.03 14.17
CA ILE A 212 -10.10 0.51 13.01
C ILE A 212 -9.15 1.35 12.14
N ALA A 213 -8.31 2.20 12.72
CA ALA A 213 -7.32 3.01 12.02
C ALA A 213 -6.31 2.15 11.26
N GLY A 214 -5.88 1.02 11.84
CA GLY A 214 -5.04 0.02 11.16
C GLY A 214 -5.74 -0.55 9.92
N ARG A 215 -7.00 -0.98 10.07
CA ARG A 215 -7.81 -1.51 8.96
C ARG A 215 -8.10 -0.46 7.89
N LEU A 216 -8.32 0.80 8.27
CA LEU A 216 -8.46 1.92 7.34
C LEU A 216 -7.18 2.15 6.52
N LEU A 217 -6.01 2.18 7.18
CA LEU A 217 -4.71 2.27 6.50
C LEU A 217 -4.53 1.11 5.51
N ALA A 218 -4.74 -0.13 5.95
CA ALA A 218 -4.58 -1.31 5.10
C ALA A 218 -5.56 -1.32 3.91
N ALA A 219 -6.84 -1.00 4.14
CA ALA A 219 -7.84 -0.89 3.07
C ALA A 219 -7.47 0.18 2.04
N PHE A 220 -7.01 1.35 2.51
CA PHE A 220 -6.60 2.43 1.63
C PHE A 220 -5.38 2.04 0.77
N LEU A 221 -4.36 1.43 1.39
CA LEU A 221 -3.19 0.93 0.68
C LEU A 221 -3.56 -0.16 -0.32
N LYS A 222 -4.52 -1.03 0.03
CA LYS A 222 -4.99 -2.10 -0.84
C LYS A 222 -5.61 -1.56 -2.12
N ASP A 223 -6.43 -0.52 -2.03
CA ASP A 223 -7.05 0.15 -3.18
C ASP A 223 -6.02 0.73 -4.17
N LYS A 224 -4.78 0.97 -3.72
CA LYS A 224 -3.68 1.56 -4.51
C LYS A 224 -2.50 0.62 -4.72
N GLU A 225 -2.62 -0.64 -4.32
CA GLU A 225 -1.49 -1.56 -4.18
C GLU A 225 -0.69 -1.67 -5.49
N VAL A 226 -1.38 -1.88 -6.61
CA VAL A 226 -0.73 -2.08 -7.92
C VAL A 226 0.05 -0.84 -8.35
N GLN A 227 -0.55 0.35 -8.21
CA GLN A 227 0.06 1.62 -8.60
C GLN A 227 1.23 1.97 -7.67
N VAL A 228 1.07 1.76 -6.36
CA VAL A 228 2.13 1.95 -5.37
C VAL A 228 3.31 1.03 -5.68
N LYS A 229 3.08 -0.27 -5.88
CA LYS A 229 4.15 -1.22 -6.20
C LYS A 229 4.88 -0.85 -7.49
N ARG A 230 4.17 -0.37 -8.52
CA ARG A 230 4.82 0.13 -9.75
C ARG A 230 5.72 1.32 -9.44
N ALA A 231 5.22 2.32 -8.72
CA ALA A 231 6.01 3.50 -8.36
C ALA A 231 7.26 3.14 -7.54
N LEU A 232 7.14 2.22 -6.59
CA LEU A 232 8.26 1.74 -5.76
C LEU A 232 9.30 0.98 -6.60
N LEU A 233 8.88 0.15 -7.56
CA LEU A 233 9.79 -0.55 -8.48
C LEU A 233 10.59 0.41 -9.37
N GLU A 234 10.01 1.57 -9.70
CA GLU A 234 10.67 2.64 -10.44
C GLU A 234 11.56 3.53 -9.53
N GLY A 235 11.58 3.27 -8.23
CA GLY A 235 12.30 4.09 -7.24
C GLY A 235 11.64 5.45 -6.95
N ASP A 236 10.40 5.68 -7.41
CA ASP A 236 9.69 6.95 -7.26
C ASP A 236 8.86 7.00 -5.98
N LEU A 237 9.55 7.21 -4.85
CA LEU A 237 8.92 7.39 -3.54
C LEU A 237 7.98 8.60 -3.50
N ARG A 238 8.22 9.64 -4.32
CA ARG A 238 7.37 10.83 -4.37
C ARG A 238 6.03 10.49 -5.01
N HIS A 239 6.03 9.74 -6.10
CA HIS A 239 4.81 9.27 -6.74
C HIS A 239 4.06 8.26 -5.87
N ALA A 240 4.75 7.29 -5.27
CA ALA A 240 4.15 6.36 -4.31
C ALA A 240 3.41 7.08 -3.17
N ARG A 241 4.05 8.11 -2.58
CA ARG A 241 3.45 8.95 -1.53
C ARG A 241 2.20 9.71 -2.00
N ARG A 242 2.24 10.29 -3.20
CA ARG A 242 1.10 11.03 -3.78
C ARG A 242 -0.11 10.13 -4.03
N LEU A 243 0.11 8.87 -4.42
CA LEU A 243 -0.97 7.90 -4.62
C LEU A 243 -1.76 7.63 -3.33
N VAL A 244 -1.10 7.75 -2.17
CA VAL A 244 -1.73 7.49 -0.87
C VAL A 244 -2.35 8.75 -0.25
N ASN A 245 -1.66 9.89 -0.27
CA ASN A 245 -2.08 11.08 0.49
C ASN A 245 -2.54 12.25 -0.40
N GLY A 246 -2.66 12.04 -1.72
CA GLY A 246 -3.06 13.09 -2.67
C GLY A 246 -2.04 14.23 -2.86
N GLY A 247 -0.90 14.17 -2.17
CA GLY A 247 0.13 15.20 -2.16
C GLY A 247 1.50 14.69 -1.71
N SER A 248 2.46 15.61 -1.55
CA SER A 248 3.85 15.29 -1.16
C SER A 248 4.26 15.93 0.18
N HIS A 249 3.31 16.48 0.94
CA HIS A 249 3.61 16.95 2.29
C HIS A 249 4.16 15.80 3.13
N GLY A 250 5.17 16.07 3.95
CA GLY A 250 5.86 15.04 4.73
C GLY A 250 6.75 14.09 3.93
N LEU A 251 7.06 14.37 2.65
CA LEU A 251 7.90 13.49 1.81
C LEU A 251 9.26 13.19 2.44
N ASP A 252 9.91 14.16 3.09
CA ASP A 252 11.23 13.93 3.70
C ASP A 252 11.15 12.88 4.81
N ARG A 253 10.12 12.98 5.69
CA ARG A 253 9.85 12.00 6.74
C ARG A 253 9.47 10.64 6.17
N PHE A 254 8.62 10.64 5.14
CA PHE A 254 8.22 9.44 4.42
C PHE A 254 9.45 8.72 3.84
N SER A 255 10.27 9.41 3.05
CA SER A 255 11.45 8.84 2.40
C SER A 255 12.53 8.42 3.39
N ASP A 256 12.75 9.17 4.47
CA ASP A 256 13.67 8.77 5.55
C ASP A 256 13.18 7.49 6.25
N ALA A 257 11.88 7.40 6.58
CA ALA A 257 11.29 6.22 7.19
C ALA A 257 11.41 4.99 6.28
N PHE A 258 11.09 5.16 5.00
CA PHE A 258 11.15 4.10 4.00
C PHE A 258 12.56 3.51 3.90
N ARG A 259 13.57 4.37 3.71
CA ARG A 259 14.98 3.95 3.57
C ARG A 259 15.55 3.32 4.83
N ARG A 260 15.18 3.82 6.02
CA ARG A 260 15.54 3.18 7.30
C ARG A 260 14.95 1.78 7.35
N GLY A 261 13.67 1.65 7.00
CA GLY A 261 12.97 0.37 6.96
C GLY A 261 13.60 -0.63 5.99
N GLU A 262 14.07 -0.19 4.82
CA GLU A 262 14.80 -1.05 3.88
C GLU A 262 16.00 -1.75 4.52
N SER A 263 16.66 -1.06 5.46
CA SER A 263 17.86 -1.55 6.16
C SER A 263 17.52 -2.43 7.37
N VAL A 264 16.43 -2.14 8.09
CA VAL A 264 16.14 -2.77 9.40
C VAL A 264 15.07 -3.86 9.34
N ILE A 265 14.24 -3.88 8.29
CA ILE A 265 13.27 -4.96 8.06
C ILE A 265 13.91 -5.93 7.05
N PRO A 266 14.23 -7.16 7.47
CA PRO A 266 14.89 -8.12 6.59
C PRO A 266 13.96 -8.54 5.46
N ASP A 267 14.51 -8.70 4.27
CA ASP A 267 13.90 -9.51 3.21
C ASP A 267 13.94 -10.95 3.72
N MET A 268 12.89 -11.41 4.39
CA MET A 268 12.84 -12.78 4.91
C MET A 268 13.15 -13.75 3.76
N MET A 269 14.38 -14.26 3.72
CA MET A 269 14.77 -15.42 2.93
C MET A 269 15.11 -16.51 3.93
N THR A 270 14.43 -17.64 3.73
CA THR A 270 14.70 -19.01 4.23
C THR A 270 16.11 -19.24 4.74
#